data_AF-A0A662FNZ3-F1
#
_entry.id   AF-A0A662FNZ3-F1
#
_cell.length_a   1.000
_cell.length_b   1.000
_cell.length_c   1.000
_cell.angle_alpha   90.00
_cell.angle_beta   90.00
_cell.angle_gamma   90.00
#
_symmetry.space_group_name_H-M   'P 1'
#
loop_
_entity.id
_entity.type
_entity.pdbx_description
1 polymer ?
#
loop_
_entity_poly.entity_id
_entity_poly.type
_entity_poly.pdbx_seq_one_letter_code
_entity_poly.pdbx_strand_id
1 'polypeptide(L)'
;DTNEIYIREVPSSFVGKRIMDLQRALTRYPVIFIGYIRSCQKEGDATDDKLRRSRITINPRVRPKYIENAPYGRITKTDLIQEGDRIILIAREPKIVDNILYSLSNN
;
A
#
# COMPACT_ATOMS: atom_id res chain seq x y z
N ASP A 1 -12.25 16.20 -19.60
CA ASP A 1 -11.61 16.00 -18.28
C ASP A 1 -11.90 14.61 -17.76
N THR A 2 -10.95 13.70 -17.88
CA THR A 2 -11.07 12.31 -17.44
C THR A 2 -10.08 12.05 -16.31
N ASN A 3 -10.49 11.23 -15.34
CA ASN A 3 -9.58 10.69 -14.33
C ASN A 3 -9.03 9.34 -14.80
N GLU A 4 -7.78 9.05 -14.48
CA GLU A 4 -7.09 7.82 -14.86
C GLU A 4 -6.50 7.13 -13.62
N ILE A 5 -6.17 5.85 -13.77
CA ILE A 5 -5.53 5.04 -12.73
C ILE A 5 -4.02 5.13 -12.89
N TYR A 6 -3.34 5.50 -11.81
CA TYR A 6 -1.89 5.53 -11.72
C TYR A 6 -1.39 4.55 -10.67
N ILE A 7 -0.37 3.79 -11.03
CA ILE A 7 0.34 2.89 -10.12
C ILE A 7 1.73 3.46 -9.89
N ARG A 8 2.09 3.62 -8.62
CA ARG A 8 3.39 4.18 -8.19
C ARG A 8 3.94 3.43 -7.01
N GLU A 9 5.25 3.51 -6.80
CA GLU A 9 5.85 3.02 -5.56
C GLU A 9 5.33 3.81 -4.36
N VAL A 10 5.25 3.13 -3.23
CA VAL A 10 4.90 3.79 -1.98
C VAL A 10 6.02 4.78 -1.59
N PRO A 11 5.69 5.97 -1.05
CA PRO A 11 6.69 6.88 -0.54
C PRO A 11 7.54 6.19 0.55
N SER A 12 8.87 6.34 0.48
CA SER A 12 9.80 5.65 1.38
C SER A 12 9.57 6.00 2.85
N SER A 13 9.12 7.22 3.14
CA SER A 13 8.72 7.70 4.47
C SER A 13 7.54 6.94 5.09
N PHE A 14 6.83 6.12 4.31
CA PHE A 14 5.72 5.29 4.78
C PHE A 14 6.08 3.80 4.91
N VAL A 15 7.27 3.37 4.51
CA VAL A 15 7.73 2.00 4.76
C VAL A 15 7.75 1.73 6.27
N GLY A 16 7.17 0.60 6.67
CA GLY A 16 6.99 0.24 8.09
C GLY A 16 5.83 0.95 8.80
N LYS A 17 5.17 1.95 8.18
CA LYS A 17 3.93 2.55 8.69
C LYS A 17 2.71 1.74 8.27
N ARG A 18 1.55 2.01 8.89
CA ARG A 18 0.30 1.34 8.50
C ARG A 18 -0.21 1.92 7.20
N ILE A 19 -0.88 1.09 6.39
CA ILE A 19 -1.54 1.57 5.16
C ILE A 19 -2.54 2.71 5.43
N MET A 20 -3.17 2.70 6.60
CA MET A 20 -4.09 3.76 7.05
C MET A 20 -3.41 5.11 7.24
N ASP A 21 -2.15 5.13 7.65
CA ASP A 21 -1.41 6.38 7.82
C ASP A 21 -1.20 7.04 6.46
N LEU A 22 -0.88 6.25 5.43
CA LEU A 22 -0.78 6.70 4.04
C LEU A 22 -2.15 7.16 3.52
N GLN A 23 -3.21 6.37 3.72
CA GLN A 23 -4.56 6.76 3.31
C GLN A 23 -4.97 8.08 3.95
N ARG A 24 -4.68 8.27 5.25
CA ARG A 24 -4.96 9.53 5.96
C ARG A 24 -4.14 10.69 5.40
N ALA A 25 -2.87 10.50 5.09
CA ALA A 25 -2.04 11.54 4.48
C ALA A 25 -2.59 11.98 3.10
N LEU A 26 -3.06 11.02 2.30
CA LEU A 26 -3.62 11.27 0.98
C LEU A 26 -4.96 12.00 0.99
N THR A 27 -5.70 12.01 2.11
CA THR A 27 -7.00 12.72 2.22
C THR A 27 -6.90 14.24 2.01
N ARG A 28 -5.70 14.82 2.12
CA ARG A 28 -5.45 16.25 1.95
C ARG A 28 -5.19 16.65 0.50
N TYR A 29 -5.15 15.69 -0.41
CA TYR A 29 -4.74 15.89 -1.80
C TYR A 29 -5.84 15.48 -2.79
N PRO A 30 -5.85 16.02 -4.02
CA PRO A 30 -6.86 15.72 -5.03
C PRO A 30 -6.59 14.37 -5.73
N VAL A 31 -6.46 13.30 -4.95
CA VAL A 31 -6.24 11.93 -5.43
C VAL A 31 -7.11 10.95 -4.64
N ILE A 32 -7.53 9.88 -5.29
CA ILE A 32 -8.30 8.81 -4.65
C ILE A 32 -7.40 7.58 -4.49
N PHE A 33 -7.13 7.19 -3.24
CA PHE A 33 -6.45 5.94 -2.95
C PHE A 33 -7.42 4.75 -3.01
N ILE A 34 -7.08 3.72 -3.79
CA ILE A 34 -7.95 2.56 -3.99
C ILE A 34 -7.34 1.30 -3.37
N GLY A 35 -6.03 1.18 -3.33
CA GLY A 35 -5.39 -0.04 -2.86
C GLY A 35 -3.89 -0.06 -3.09
N TYR A 36 -3.31 -1.23 -2.87
CA TYR A 36 -1.88 -1.45 -3.06
C TYR A 36 -1.59 -2.84 -3.64
N ILE A 37 -0.41 -2.97 -4.22
CA ILE A 37 0.12 -4.16 -4.86
C ILE A 37 1.38 -4.53 -4.11
N ARG A 38 1.42 -5.75 -3.58
CA ARG A 38 2.58 -6.32 -2.90
C ARG A 38 3.14 -7.47 -3.70
N SER A 39 4.45 -7.47 -3.94
CA SER A 39 5.13 -8.64 -4.50
C SER A 39 5.24 -9.71 -3.42
N CYS A 40 4.66 -10.89 -3.64
CA CYS A 40 4.85 -12.02 -2.73
C CYS A 40 6.10 -12.81 -3.17
N GLN A 41 7.23 -12.63 -2.50
CA GLN A 41 8.28 -13.64 -2.51
C GLN A 41 7.83 -14.76 -1.56
N LYS A 42 7.80 -16.01 -2.04
CA LYS A 42 7.62 -17.15 -1.13
C LYS A 42 8.88 -17.25 -0.28
N GLU A 43 8.76 -17.02 1.02
CA GLU A 43 9.67 -17.62 1.99
C GLU A 43 9.32 -19.10 2.08
N GLY A 44 10.21 -19.97 1.60
CA GLY A 44 10.09 -21.42 1.71
C GLY A 44 10.25 -22.13 0.37
N ASP A 45 11.29 -22.97 0.33
CA ASP A 45 11.58 -24.01 -0.67
C ASP A 45 10.42 -24.35 -1.61
N ALA A 46 10.56 -23.94 -2.87
CA ALA A 46 9.86 -24.59 -3.94
C ALA A 46 10.72 -24.47 -5.20
N THR A 47 11.29 -25.60 -5.58
CA THR A 47 11.90 -25.98 -6.85
C THR A 47 10.95 -25.87 -8.05
N ASP A 48 10.10 -24.85 -8.08
CA ASP A 48 9.09 -24.68 -9.10
C ASP A 48 9.01 -23.19 -9.45
N ASP A 49 9.32 -22.89 -10.71
CA ASP A 49 9.36 -21.58 -11.39
C ASP A 49 7.98 -20.88 -11.45
N LYS A 50 7.10 -21.19 -10.50
CA LYS A 50 5.70 -20.78 -10.43
C LYS A 50 5.58 -19.39 -9.83
N LEU A 51 5.74 -18.43 -10.74
CA LEU A 51 5.19 -17.08 -10.72
C LEU A 51 5.46 -16.28 -9.44
N ARG A 52 6.33 -15.27 -9.55
CA ARG A 52 6.30 -14.07 -8.70
C ARG A 52 4.89 -13.46 -8.74
N ARG A 53 4.00 -13.91 -7.86
CA ARG A 53 2.62 -13.41 -7.82
C ARG A 53 2.62 -12.11 -7.03
N SER A 54 2.14 -11.05 -7.66
CA SER A 54 1.75 -9.84 -6.93
C SER A 54 0.36 -10.03 -6.36
N ARG A 55 0.20 -9.74 -5.06
CA ARG A 55 -1.10 -9.64 -4.41
C ARG A 55 -1.61 -8.21 -4.52
N ILE A 56 -2.80 -8.05 -5.08
CA ILE A 56 -3.50 -6.76 -5.13
C ILE A 56 -4.52 -6.72 -3.99
N THR A 57 -4.45 -5.70 -3.15
CA THR A 57 -5.42 -5.45 -2.08
C THR A 57 -6.17 -4.17 -2.42
N ILE A 58 -7.47 -4.29 -2.67
CA ILE A 58 -8.38 -3.17 -2.95
C ILE A 58 -9.18 -2.84 -1.69
N ASN A 59 -9.37 -1.54 -1.44
CA ASN A 59 -10.05 -1.00 -0.27
C ASN A 59 -9.54 -1.66 1.02
N PRO A 60 -8.24 -1.50 1.36
CA PRO A 60 -7.67 -2.11 2.54
C PRO A 60 -8.36 -1.56 3.79
N ARG A 61 -9.35 -2.30 4.29
CA ARG A 61 -9.98 -2.01 5.57
C ARG A 61 -9.14 -2.65 6.67
N VAL A 62 -8.97 -1.93 7.78
CA VAL A 62 -8.62 -2.55 9.05
C VAL A 62 -9.78 -3.47 9.41
N ARG A 63 -9.67 -4.76 9.09
CA ARG A 63 -10.41 -5.74 9.88
C ARG A 63 -9.62 -5.86 11.16
N PRO A 64 -10.17 -5.52 12.33
CA PRO A 64 -9.60 -6.03 13.57
C PRO A 64 -9.70 -7.54 13.47
N LYS A 65 -8.64 -8.21 13.01
CA LYS A 65 -8.50 -9.65 13.24
C LYS A 65 -8.25 -9.77 14.73
N TYR A 66 -9.34 -9.87 15.48
CA TYR A 66 -9.33 -10.42 16.82
C TYR A 66 -8.76 -11.83 16.66
N ILE A 67 -7.52 -12.02 17.08
CA ILE A 67 -7.04 -13.35 17.39
C ILE A 67 -7.56 -13.58 18.80
N GLU A 68 -8.66 -14.35 18.92
CA GLU A 68 -9.02 -14.94 20.21
C GLU A 68 -7.75 -15.60 20.76
N ASN A 69 -7.25 -15.13 21.90
CA ASN A 69 -6.08 -15.63 22.66
C ASN A 69 -4.72 -14.91 22.52
N ALA A 70 -4.62 -13.69 21.99
CA ALA A 70 -3.39 -12.88 22.15
C ALA A 70 -3.56 -11.84 23.27
N PRO A 71 -2.72 -11.83 24.34
CA PRO A 71 -2.90 -10.94 25.51
C PRO A 71 -2.70 -9.45 25.20
N TYR A 72 -2.24 -9.11 23.99
CA TYR A 72 -2.17 -7.76 23.47
C TYR A 72 -2.55 -7.82 21.99
N GLY A 73 -3.49 -6.98 21.55
CA GLY A 73 -3.93 -6.89 20.16
C GLY A 73 -2.73 -6.71 19.21
N ARG A 74 -2.27 -7.80 18.60
CA ARG A 74 -1.14 -7.80 17.68
C ARG A 74 -1.59 -7.20 16.36
N ILE A 75 -1.00 -6.06 16.00
CA ILE A 75 -1.01 -5.55 14.62
C ILE A 75 -0.30 -6.62 13.78
N THR A 76 -0.99 -7.19 12.80
CA THR A 76 -0.34 -8.17 11.92
C THR A 76 0.67 -7.47 11.01
N LYS A 77 1.87 -8.04 10.82
CA LYS A 77 2.88 -7.54 9.85
C LYS A 77 2.31 -7.33 8.44
N THR A 78 1.17 -7.95 8.12
CA THR A 78 0.44 -7.75 6.86
C THR A 78 -0.16 -6.36 6.67
N ASP A 79 -0.31 -5.58 7.75
CA ASP A 79 -0.92 -4.24 7.72
C ASP A 79 0.11 -3.11 7.55
N LEU A 80 1.39 -3.45 7.66
CA LEU A 80 2.50 -2.52 7.46
C LEU A 80 2.88 -2.48 5.98
N ILE A 81 3.19 -1.29 5.51
CA ILE A 81 3.74 -1.04 4.18
C ILE A 81 5.16 -1.63 4.12
N GLN A 82 5.45 -2.32 3.02
CA GLN A 82 6.76 -2.92 2.75
C GLN A 82 7.50 -2.14 1.67
N GLU A 83 8.82 -2.23 1.70
CA GLU A 83 9.64 -1.73 0.60
C GLU A 83 9.27 -2.46 -0.71
N GLY A 84 9.15 -1.70 -1.80
CA GLY A 84 8.70 -2.22 -3.09
C GLY A 84 7.17 -2.42 -3.21
N ASP A 85 6.38 -2.11 -2.19
CA ASP A 85 4.92 -1.99 -2.35
C ASP A 85 4.60 -0.85 -3.33
N ARG A 86 3.58 -1.09 -4.16
CA ARG A 86 3.04 -0.06 -5.06
C ARG A 86 1.62 0.31 -4.65
N ILE A 87 1.26 1.57 -4.78
CA ILE A 87 -0.08 2.08 -4.52
C ILE A 87 -0.84 2.37 -5.81
N ILE A 88 -2.16 2.23 -5.72
CA ILE A 88 -3.10 2.45 -6.82
C ILE A 88 -3.89 3.72 -6.49
N LEU A 89 -3.75 4.73 -7.34
CA LEU A 89 -4.34 6.05 -7.19
C LEU A 89 -5.19 6.40 -8.42
N ILE A 90 -6.26 7.16 -8.21
CA ILE A 90 -6.97 7.85 -9.30
C ILE A 90 -6.70 9.34 -9.19
N ALA A 91 -6.33 9.94 -10.31
CA ALA A 91 -6.12 11.38 -10.44
C ALA A 91 -6.44 11.85 -11.85
N ARG A 92 -6.47 13.17 -12.05
CA ARG A 92 -6.65 13.80 -13.37
C ARG A 92 -5.40 13.72 -14.24
N GLU A 93 -4.22 13.85 -13.63
CA GLU A 93 -2.94 13.91 -14.31
C GLU A 93 -1.87 13.17 -13.52
N PRO A 94 -0.87 12.56 -14.19
CA PRO A 94 0.21 11.84 -13.52
C PRO A 94 1.07 12.78 -12.67
N LYS A 95 1.29 14.03 -13.11
CA LYS A 95 2.10 15.03 -12.39
C LYS A 95 1.55 15.36 -11.00
N ILE A 96 0.21 15.36 -10.85
CA ILE A 96 -0.43 15.56 -9.55
C ILE A 96 0.00 14.44 -8.60
N VAL A 97 -0.08 13.19 -9.05
CA VAL A 97 0.34 12.03 -8.27
C VAL A 97 1.83 12.15 -7.88
N ASP A 98 2.69 12.38 -8.85
CA ASP A 98 4.15 12.39 -8.64
C ASP A 98 4.56 13.49 -7.63
N ASN A 99 3.97 14.70 -7.74
CA ASN A 99 4.23 15.79 -6.80
C ASN A 99 3.78 15.48 -5.37
N ILE A 100 2.62 14.84 -5.21
CA ILE A 100 2.10 14.45 -3.89
C ILE A 100 3.01 13.41 -3.26
N LEU A 101 3.40 12.37 -4.01
CA LEU A 101 4.26 11.32 -3.49
C LEU A 101 5.66 11.84 -3.15
N TYR A 102 6.20 12.78 -3.95
CA TYR A 102 7.43 13.48 -3.61
C TYR A 102 7.29 14.29 -2.32
N SER A 103 6.21 15.04 -2.13
CA SER A 103 5.95 15.79 -0.90
C SER A 103 5.83 14.87 0.32
N LEU A 104 5.18 13.70 0.17
CA LEU A 104 5.03 12.72 1.23
C LEU A 104 6.35 12.05 1.61
N SER A 105 7.27 11.83 0.66
CA SER A 105 8.60 11.24 0.95
C SER A 105 9.53 12.17 1.74
N ASN A 106 9.31 13.49 1.67
CA ASN A 106 10.19 14.50 2.28
C ASN A 106 9.63 15.15 3.56
N ASN A 107 8.51 14.64 4.08
CA ASN A 107 7.92 15.02 5.37
C ASN A 107 8.09 13.90 6.40
#